data_AF-A0A2N2CGE5-F1
#
_entry.id   AF-A0A2N2CGE5-F1
#
_cell.length_a   1.000
_cell.length_b   1.000
_cell.length_c   1.000
_cell.angle_alpha   90.00
_cell.angle_beta   90.00
_cell.angle_gamma   90.00
#
_symmetry.space_group_name_H-M   'P 1'
#
loop_
_entity.id
_entity.type
_entity.pdbx_description
1 polymer ?
#
loop_
_entity_poly.entity_id
_entity_poly.type
_entity_poly.pdbx_seq_one_letter_code
_entity_poly.pdbx_strand_id
1 'polypeptide(L)'
;MIYPANYLKARAYENHDVQRLMHQTKNDVHKTKNWVAAIFGLKGLAFLYAGIETLTDRLPNLFDKDPVDWKKTDPEFTDQLKNLIKIKKLPIISEYKKYRVIDDGLDILHIEYHKDDERLVFLCNVSQVRDDVKIDFPSGEHINLFDGKTVRVAEGFVRLTKNPIILHI
;
A
#
# COMPACT_ATOMS: atom_id res chain seq x y z
N MET A 1 -5.47 23.25 -9.50
CA MET A 1 -4.58 23.58 -8.36
C MET A 1 -3.18 23.12 -8.73
N ILE A 2 -2.19 24.02 -8.72
CA ILE A 2 -0.78 23.71 -9.04
C ILE A 2 0.01 23.80 -7.74
N TYR A 3 0.81 22.78 -7.43
CA TYR A 3 1.66 22.76 -6.24
C TYR A 3 3.15 22.92 -6.65
N PRO A 4 4.02 23.47 -5.78
CA PRO A 4 5.46 23.49 -6.00
C PRO A 4 6.03 22.08 -6.20
N ALA A 5 7.13 21.92 -6.94
CA ALA A 5 7.70 20.60 -7.24
C ALA A 5 8.02 19.74 -5.99
N ASN A 6 8.39 20.41 -4.89
CA ASN A 6 8.73 19.82 -3.60
C ASN A 6 7.53 19.69 -2.63
N TYR A 7 6.29 19.80 -3.12
CA TYR A 7 5.12 19.63 -2.26
C TYR A 7 5.09 18.25 -1.59
N LEU A 8 4.52 18.21 -0.39
CA LEU A 8 4.29 16.97 0.34
C LEU A 8 2.82 16.87 0.76
N LYS A 9 2.12 15.85 0.28
CA LYS A 9 0.75 15.54 0.72
C LYS A 9 0.77 14.45 1.77
N ALA A 10 0.03 14.63 2.86
CA ALA A 10 -0.34 13.50 3.71
C ALA A 10 -1.36 12.63 2.97
N ARG A 11 -1.07 11.33 2.87
CA ARG A 11 -1.92 10.32 2.23
C ARG A 11 -2.55 9.50 3.36
N ALA A 12 -3.89 9.51 3.40
CA ALA A 12 -4.68 8.81 4.40
C ALA A 12 -6.00 8.39 3.75
N TYR A 13 -6.55 7.25 4.16
CA TYR A 13 -7.94 6.86 3.87
C TYR A 13 -8.85 7.01 5.09
N GLU A 14 -8.27 6.96 6.29
CA GLU A 14 -8.99 7.16 7.54
C GLU A 14 -8.26 8.16 8.45
N ASN A 15 -9.04 8.85 9.26
CA ASN A 15 -8.63 9.71 10.36
C ASN A 15 -9.76 9.73 11.40
N HIS A 16 -9.76 10.70 12.30
CA HIS A 16 -10.79 10.80 13.33
C HIS A 16 -12.15 11.35 12.83
N ASP A 17 -12.20 11.93 11.62
CA ASP A 17 -13.39 12.59 11.06
C ASP A 17 -14.16 11.72 10.05
N VAL A 18 -13.54 10.65 9.54
CA VAL A 18 -14.13 9.79 8.50
C VAL A 18 -14.16 8.33 8.93
N GLN A 19 -15.11 7.57 8.36
CA GLN A 19 -15.26 6.14 8.64
C GLN A 19 -13.95 5.37 8.42
N ARG A 20 -13.74 4.32 9.23
CA ARG A 20 -12.57 3.43 9.11
C ARG A 20 -12.51 2.81 7.73
N LEU A 21 -11.29 2.61 7.23
CA LEU A 21 -11.02 1.95 5.96
C LEU A 21 -11.60 0.54 5.93
N MET A 22 -11.52 -0.20 7.05
CA MET A 22 -12.12 -1.53 7.16
C MET A 22 -13.64 -1.53 6.92
N HIS A 23 -14.33 -0.48 7.39
CA HIS A 23 -15.76 -0.28 7.11
C HIS A 23 -15.99 0.01 5.62
N GLN A 24 -15.19 0.92 5.04
CA GLN A 24 -15.30 1.30 3.63
C GLN A 24 -15.04 0.14 2.66
N THR A 25 -14.15 -0.78 3.03
CA THR A 25 -13.85 -2.00 2.27
C THR A 25 -14.84 -3.14 2.55
N LYS A 26 -15.96 -2.86 3.24
CA LYS A 26 -17.01 -3.83 3.59
C LYS A 26 -16.47 -5.01 4.40
N ASN A 27 -15.56 -4.73 5.33
CA ASN A 27 -14.91 -5.72 6.17
C ASN A 27 -14.08 -6.77 5.39
N ASP A 28 -13.56 -6.40 4.20
CA ASP A 28 -12.56 -7.19 3.47
C ASP A 28 -11.12 -6.80 3.87
N VAL A 29 -10.45 -7.70 4.59
CA VAL A 29 -9.08 -7.48 5.11
C VAL A 29 -8.08 -7.30 3.99
N HIS A 30 -8.21 -8.03 2.88
CA HIS A 30 -7.27 -7.95 1.78
C HIS A 30 -7.40 -6.62 1.05
N LYS A 31 -8.62 -6.14 0.82
CA LYS A 31 -8.84 -4.79 0.27
C LYS A 31 -8.26 -3.72 1.17
N THR A 32 -8.47 -3.82 2.48
CA THR A 32 -7.89 -2.90 3.48
C THR A 32 -6.36 -2.88 3.39
N LYS A 33 -5.72 -4.06 3.37
CA LYS A 33 -4.25 -4.19 3.22
C LYS A 33 -3.75 -3.53 1.93
N ASN A 34 -4.45 -3.71 0.80
CA ASN A 34 -4.10 -3.07 -0.48
C ASN A 34 -4.21 -1.55 -0.44
N TRP A 35 -5.29 -1.00 0.11
CA TRP A 35 -5.45 0.45 0.25
C TRP A 35 -4.39 1.04 1.19
N VAL A 36 -4.05 0.35 2.27
CA VAL A 36 -2.94 0.78 3.15
C VAL A 36 -1.61 0.76 2.41
N ALA A 37 -1.27 -0.33 1.69
CA ALA A 37 -0.04 -0.37 0.89
C ALA A 37 0.01 0.75 -0.16
N ALA A 38 -1.13 1.11 -0.77
CA ALA A 38 -1.21 2.21 -1.70
C ALA A 38 -0.90 3.58 -1.06
N ILE A 39 -1.35 3.84 0.17
CA ILE A 39 -0.96 5.05 0.93
C ILE A 39 0.57 5.18 1.00
N PHE A 40 1.27 4.07 1.24
CA PHE A 40 2.72 4.04 1.31
C PHE A 40 3.38 4.20 -0.06
N GLY A 41 2.80 3.63 -1.12
CA GLY A 41 3.28 3.79 -2.49
C GLY A 41 3.09 5.21 -3.04
N LEU A 42 2.03 5.92 -2.68
CA LEU A 42 1.77 7.26 -3.24
C LEU A 42 2.84 8.30 -2.83
N LYS A 43 3.20 9.18 -3.78
CA LYS A 43 4.07 10.35 -3.50
C LYS A 43 3.46 11.19 -2.39
N GLY A 44 4.21 11.35 -1.30
CA GLY A 44 3.77 12.05 -0.09
C GLY A 44 4.18 11.33 1.20
N LEU A 45 3.66 11.83 2.31
CA LEU A 45 3.76 11.23 3.63
C LEU A 45 2.64 10.20 3.80
N ALA A 46 2.97 9.00 4.26
CA ALA A 46 1.98 7.99 4.64
C ALA A 46 1.46 8.30 6.05
N PHE A 47 0.15 8.41 6.21
CA PHE A 47 -0.50 8.65 7.50
C PHE A 47 -1.33 7.43 7.89
N LEU A 48 -1.13 6.94 9.11
CA LEU A 48 -1.89 5.87 9.74
C LEU A 48 -2.63 6.43 10.95
N TYR A 49 -3.91 6.10 11.08
CA TYR A 49 -4.70 6.46 12.25
C TYR A 49 -4.67 5.36 13.31
N ALA A 50 -4.62 5.72 14.58
CA ALA A 50 -4.51 4.78 15.68
C ALA A 50 -5.64 3.74 15.66
N GLY A 51 -5.28 2.46 15.76
CA GLY A 51 -6.22 1.34 15.68
C GLY A 51 -6.32 0.70 14.30
N ILE A 52 -5.68 1.26 13.26
CA ILE A 52 -5.61 0.58 11.97
C ILE A 52 -4.92 -0.79 12.10
N GLU A 53 -4.00 -0.94 13.05
CA GLU A 53 -3.29 -2.20 13.35
C GLU A 53 -4.21 -3.30 13.88
N THR A 54 -5.40 -2.94 14.37
CA THR A 54 -6.42 -3.88 14.85
C THR A 54 -7.47 -4.21 13.80
N LEU A 55 -7.35 -3.64 12.58
CA LEU A 55 -8.34 -3.76 11.51
C LEU A 55 -9.76 -3.40 11.99
N THR A 56 -9.89 -2.42 12.89
CA THR A 56 -11.18 -1.98 13.40
C THR A 56 -12.01 -1.29 12.31
N ASP A 57 -13.28 -1.62 12.23
CA ASP A 57 -14.28 -0.93 11.39
C ASP A 57 -15.04 0.17 12.15
N ARG A 58 -14.84 0.24 13.47
CA ARG A 58 -15.47 1.23 14.35
C ARG A 58 -14.71 2.56 14.33
N LEU A 59 -15.38 3.62 13.91
CA LEU A 59 -14.94 5.01 14.12
C LEU A 59 -15.15 5.37 15.60
N PRO A 60 -14.09 5.76 16.35
CA PRO A 60 -14.23 6.14 17.75
C PRO A 60 -15.15 7.35 17.92
N ASN A 61 -16.01 7.32 18.94
CA ASN A 61 -16.76 8.51 19.36
C ASN A 61 -15.78 9.59 19.91
N LEU A 62 -16.00 10.84 19.50
CA LEU A 62 -15.15 11.98 19.90
C LEU A 62 -15.55 12.64 21.23
N PHE A 63 -16.79 12.43 21.68
CA PHE A 63 -17.39 13.07 22.85
C PHE A 63 -17.48 12.13 24.05
N ASP A 64 -17.67 10.83 23.80
CA ASP A 64 -17.77 9.79 24.82
C ASP A 64 -16.53 8.90 24.83
N LYS A 65 -16.27 8.26 25.97
CA LYS A 65 -15.16 7.30 26.10
C LYS A 65 -15.40 6.08 25.20
N ASP A 66 -14.65 6.02 24.10
CA ASP A 66 -14.70 4.91 23.14
C ASP A 66 -13.29 4.47 22.72
N PRO A 67 -12.56 3.75 23.59
CA PRO A 67 -11.18 3.38 23.33
C PRO A 67 -11.07 2.31 22.25
N VAL A 68 -9.99 2.36 21.46
CA VAL A 68 -9.61 1.28 20.55
C VAL A 68 -9.37 -0.01 21.36
N ASP A 69 -9.94 -1.12 20.89
CA ASP A 69 -9.70 -2.44 21.48
C ASP A 69 -8.36 -3.02 20.99
N TRP A 70 -7.28 -2.65 21.67
CA TRP A 70 -5.93 -3.09 21.35
C TRP A 70 -5.70 -4.60 21.51
N LYS A 71 -6.61 -5.34 22.15
CA LYS A 71 -6.53 -6.81 22.23
C LYS A 71 -6.75 -7.47 20.87
N LYS A 72 -7.35 -6.75 19.91
CA LYS A 72 -7.59 -7.18 18.54
C LYS A 72 -6.46 -6.84 17.58
N THR A 73 -5.31 -6.38 18.07
CA THR A 73 -4.13 -6.11 17.23
C THR A 73 -3.79 -7.36 16.42
N ASP A 74 -3.73 -7.22 15.10
CA ASP A 74 -3.37 -8.30 14.18
C ASP A 74 -1.84 -8.35 14.05
N PRO A 75 -1.16 -9.41 14.55
CA PRO A 75 0.30 -9.45 14.54
C PRO A 75 0.88 -9.53 13.12
N GLU A 76 0.23 -10.25 12.21
CA GLU A 76 0.68 -10.40 10.82
C GLU A 76 0.58 -9.05 10.10
N PHE A 77 -0.54 -8.35 10.26
CA PHE A 77 -0.72 -7.04 9.65
C PHE A 77 0.21 -6.00 10.28
N THR A 78 0.47 -6.08 11.58
CA THR A 78 1.46 -5.23 12.25
C THR A 78 2.86 -5.40 11.65
N ASP A 79 3.28 -6.63 11.35
CA ASP A 79 4.57 -6.86 10.70
C ASP A 79 4.58 -6.39 9.24
N GLN A 80 3.48 -6.56 8.51
CA GLN A 80 3.29 -5.98 7.18
C GLN A 80 3.37 -4.45 7.20
N LEU A 81 2.78 -3.78 8.21
CA LEU A 81 2.90 -2.33 8.40
C LEU A 81 4.36 -1.91 8.68
N LYS A 82 5.10 -2.67 9.50
CA LYS A 82 6.53 -2.42 9.72
C LYS A 82 7.32 -2.55 8.41
N ASN A 83 7.00 -3.52 7.57
CA ASN A 83 7.63 -3.65 6.25
C ASN A 83 7.32 -2.44 5.36
N LEU A 84 6.06 -2.00 5.28
CA LEU A 84 5.67 -0.78 4.57
C LEU A 84 6.42 0.47 5.07
N ILE A 85 6.60 0.61 6.38
CA ILE A 85 7.38 1.71 6.97
C ILE A 85 8.86 1.63 6.55
N LYS A 86 9.47 0.44 6.52
CA LYS A 86 10.84 0.25 6.03
C LYS A 86 10.95 0.65 4.55
N ILE A 87 10.02 0.19 3.72
CA ILE A 87 9.96 0.51 2.29
C ILE A 87 9.82 2.02 2.08
N LYS A 88 8.98 2.71 2.85
CA LYS A 88 8.79 4.16 2.75
C LYS A 88 10.05 4.98 3.06
N LYS A 89 10.96 4.40 3.84
CA LYS A 89 12.23 5.02 4.22
C LYS A 89 13.36 4.71 3.24
N LEU A 90 13.12 3.91 2.19
CA LEU A 90 14.12 3.65 1.16
C LEU A 90 14.48 4.95 0.42
N PRO A 91 15.77 5.19 0.08
CA PRO A 91 16.20 6.40 -0.62
C PRO A 91 15.44 6.65 -1.93
N ILE A 92 15.07 5.60 -2.67
CA ILE A 92 14.30 5.71 -3.92
C ILE A 92 12.96 6.45 -3.76
N ILE A 93 12.32 6.40 -2.59
CA ILE A 93 11.05 7.11 -2.35
C ILE A 93 11.24 8.64 -2.34
N SER A 94 12.40 9.13 -1.88
CA SER A 94 12.72 10.56 -1.82
C SER A 94 13.58 11.05 -2.99
N GLU A 95 14.35 10.16 -3.61
CA GLU A 95 15.39 10.48 -4.61
C GLU A 95 15.05 9.99 -6.03
N TYR A 96 13.82 9.53 -6.27
CA TYR A 96 13.40 9.07 -7.59
C TYR A 96 13.63 10.12 -8.68
N LYS A 97 14.00 9.65 -9.86
CA LYS A 97 14.05 10.44 -11.10
C LYS A 97 12.73 10.40 -11.86
N LYS A 98 11.94 9.33 -11.67
CA LYS A 98 10.62 9.14 -12.28
C LYS A 98 9.66 8.50 -11.28
N TYR A 99 8.46 9.05 -11.19
CA TYR A 99 7.34 8.52 -10.41
C TYR A 99 6.14 8.37 -11.34
N ARG A 100 5.44 7.23 -11.28
CA ARG A 100 4.29 6.95 -12.13
C ARG A 100 3.17 6.34 -11.29
N VAL A 101 1.95 6.75 -11.60
CA VAL A 101 0.76 5.96 -11.30
C VAL A 101 0.24 5.50 -12.66
N ILE A 102 0.13 4.20 -12.84
CA ILE A 102 -0.15 3.58 -14.13
C ILE A 102 -1.61 3.14 -14.14
N ASP A 103 -2.28 3.45 -15.23
CA ASP A 103 -3.56 2.84 -15.58
C ASP A 103 -3.26 1.65 -16.50
N ASP A 104 -3.47 0.46 -15.98
CA ASP A 104 -3.30 -0.81 -16.71
C ASP A 104 -4.63 -1.37 -17.24
N GLY A 105 -5.73 -0.61 -17.09
CA GLY A 105 -7.08 -1.05 -17.44
C GLY A 105 -7.71 -2.02 -16.43
N LEU A 106 -6.99 -2.40 -15.37
CA LEU A 106 -7.54 -3.12 -14.23
C LEU A 106 -7.83 -2.15 -13.09
N ASP A 107 -8.76 -2.55 -12.21
CA ASP A 107 -9.11 -1.76 -11.03
C ASP A 107 -8.13 -2.01 -9.88
N ILE A 108 -6.88 -1.60 -10.10
CA ILE A 108 -5.76 -1.68 -9.15
C ILE A 108 -5.03 -0.34 -9.05
N LEU A 109 -4.22 -0.16 -8.00
CA LEU A 109 -3.26 0.92 -7.93
C LEU A 109 -1.86 0.39 -8.24
N HIS A 110 -1.40 0.69 -9.44
CA HIS A 110 -0.04 0.39 -9.92
C HIS A 110 0.82 1.65 -9.81
N ILE A 111 1.84 1.61 -8.95
CA ILE A 111 2.73 2.74 -8.66
C ILE A 111 4.18 2.33 -8.86
N GLU A 112 4.94 3.12 -9.61
CA GLU A 112 6.36 2.88 -9.88
C GLU A 112 7.22 4.06 -9.46
N TYR A 113 8.37 3.77 -8.83
CA TYR A 113 9.49 4.68 -8.66
C TYR A 113 10.70 4.14 -9.42
N HIS A 114 11.42 5.04 -10.09
CA HIS A 114 12.65 4.73 -10.79
C HIS A 114 13.77 5.67 -10.37
N LYS A 115 14.94 5.11 -10.08
CA LYS A 115 16.18 5.85 -9.83
C LYS A 115 17.34 5.05 -10.44
N ASP A 116 17.95 5.57 -11.50
CA ASP A 116 19.02 4.87 -12.23
C ASP A 116 18.57 3.47 -12.67
N ASP A 117 19.21 2.41 -12.18
CA ASP A 117 18.83 1.01 -12.43
C ASP A 117 17.84 0.47 -11.38
N GLU A 118 17.62 1.19 -10.27
CA GLU A 118 16.70 0.79 -9.21
C GLU A 118 15.24 0.98 -9.63
N ARG A 119 14.39 0.01 -9.28
CA ARG A 119 12.95 0.01 -9.56
C ARG A 119 12.20 -0.42 -8.32
N LEU A 120 11.22 0.38 -7.88
CA LEU A 120 10.29 0.02 -6.82
C LEU A 120 8.86 0.05 -7.35
N VAL A 121 8.21 -1.11 -7.35
CA VAL A 121 6.87 -1.32 -7.92
C VAL A 121 5.91 -1.71 -6.80
N PHE A 122 4.79 -1.01 -6.73
CA PHE A 122 3.63 -1.37 -5.89
C PHE A 122 2.48 -1.78 -6.80
N LEU A 123 1.94 -2.96 -6.58
CA LEU A 123 0.71 -3.46 -7.18
C LEU A 123 -0.30 -3.71 -6.07
N CYS A 124 -1.21 -2.76 -5.90
CA CYS A 124 -2.23 -2.80 -4.85
C CYS A 124 -3.57 -3.18 -5.47
N ASN A 125 -3.96 -4.44 -5.34
CA ASN A 125 -5.18 -5.04 -5.88
C ASN A 125 -6.43 -4.63 -5.06
N VAL A 126 -6.79 -3.34 -5.13
CA VAL A 126 -7.87 -2.74 -4.32
C VAL A 126 -9.25 -3.32 -4.61
N SER A 127 -9.47 -3.86 -5.82
CA SER A 127 -10.73 -4.51 -6.20
C SER A 127 -10.69 -6.03 -6.25
N GLN A 128 -9.57 -6.64 -5.87
CA GLN A 128 -9.39 -8.11 -5.81
C GLN A 128 -9.61 -8.80 -7.16
N VAL A 129 -9.16 -8.17 -8.24
CA VAL A 129 -9.19 -8.74 -9.59
C VAL A 129 -8.27 -9.97 -9.68
N ARG A 130 -8.51 -10.83 -10.66
CA ARG A 130 -7.79 -12.12 -10.83
C ARG A 130 -7.15 -12.16 -12.20
N ASP A 131 -6.31 -11.18 -12.45
CA ASP A 131 -5.66 -10.93 -13.74
C ASP A 131 -4.14 -10.85 -13.57
N ASP A 132 -3.46 -10.86 -14.71
CA ASP A 132 -2.02 -10.68 -14.79
C ASP A 132 -1.77 -9.23 -15.17
N VAL A 133 -0.82 -8.59 -14.50
CA VAL A 133 -0.46 -7.20 -14.80
C VAL A 133 0.94 -7.14 -15.38
N LYS A 134 1.08 -6.31 -16.41
CA LYS A 134 2.37 -6.05 -17.04
C LYS A 134 3.20 -5.13 -16.16
N ILE A 135 4.45 -5.49 -15.92
CA ILE A 135 5.43 -4.70 -15.18
C ILE A 135 6.77 -4.67 -15.92
N ASP A 136 7.50 -3.57 -15.77
CA ASP A 136 8.88 -3.46 -16.25
C ASP A 136 9.84 -3.98 -15.16
N PHE A 137 9.92 -5.30 -15.03
CA PHE A 137 10.70 -5.98 -14.00
C PHE A 137 11.34 -7.27 -14.53
N PRO A 138 12.57 -7.64 -14.11
CA PRO A 138 13.24 -8.85 -14.58
C PRO A 138 12.43 -10.11 -14.33
N SER A 139 12.43 -11.03 -15.29
CA SER A 139 11.82 -12.35 -15.10
C SER A 139 12.59 -13.15 -14.03
N GLY A 140 11.86 -13.89 -13.20
CA GLY A 140 12.44 -14.67 -12.10
C GLY A 140 11.52 -14.76 -10.90
N GLU A 141 12.05 -15.38 -9.84
CA GLU A 141 11.42 -15.38 -8.52
C GLU A 141 11.94 -14.20 -7.70
N HIS A 142 11.01 -13.45 -7.13
CA HIS A 142 11.29 -12.26 -6.34
C HIS A 142 10.59 -12.33 -4.99
N ILE A 143 11.13 -11.66 -3.99
CA ILE A 143 10.50 -11.57 -2.67
C ILE A 143 9.53 -10.40 -2.67
N ASN A 144 8.26 -10.67 -2.38
CA ASN A 144 7.28 -9.64 -2.09
C ASN A 144 7.65 -8.94 -0.78
N LEU A 145 8.05 -7.67 -0.84
CA LEU A 145 8.46 -6.91 0.33
C LEU A 145 7.30 -6.66 1.31
N PHE A 146 6.04 -6.83 0.88
CA PHE A 146 4.89 -6.69 1.76
C PHE A 146 4.82 -7.81 2.82
N ASP A 147 4.81 -9.08 2.37
CA ASP A 147 4.57 -10.25 3.22
C ASP A 147 5.68 -11.31 3.19
N GLY A 148 6.79 -11.04 2.49
CA GLY A 148 7.97 -11.92 2.41
C GLY A 148 7.77 -13.15 1.52
N LYS A 149 6.62 -13.31 0.86
CA LYS A 149 6.34 -14.47 0.01
C LYS A 149 7.00 -14.32 -1.36
N THR A 150 7.32 -15.45 -1.98
CA THR A 150 7.85 -15.47 -3.34
C THR A 150 6.76 -15.10 -4.36
N VAL A 151 7.10 -14.23 -5.29
CA VAL A 151 6.28 -13.83 -6.44
C VAL A 151 7.09 -14.08 -7.70
N ARG A 152 6.46 -14.73 -8.69
CA ARG A 152 7.09 -15.01 -9.97
C ARG A 152 6.73 -13.93 -10.99
N VAL A 153 7.75 -13.37 -11.62
CA VAL A 153 7.63 -12.52 -12.80
C VAL A 153 8.03 -13.36 -14.02
N ALA A 154 7.15 -13.45 -15.01
CA ALA A 154 7.37 -14.21 -16.23
C ALA A 154 7.03 -13.34 -17.44
N GLU A 155 7.99 -13.15 -18.33
CA GLU A 155 7.81 -12.38 -19.57
C GLU A 155 7.30 -10.94 -19.34
N GLY A 156 7.67 -10.34 -18.20
CA GLY A 156 7.22 -9.00 -17.81
C GLY A 156 5.80 -8.96 -17.25
N PHE A 157 5.23 -10.10 -16.86
CA PHE A 157 3.92 -10.20 -16.21
C PHE A 157 4.03 -10.78 -14.82
N VAL A 158 3.12 -10.36 -13.95
CA VAL A 158 2.92 -10.93 -12.62
C VAL A 158 1.45 -11.20 -12.36
N ARG A 159 1.16 -12.37 -11.81
CA ARG A 159 -0.18 -12.77 -11.38
C ARG A 159 -0.57 -11.96 -10.14
N LEU A 160 -1.64 -11.19 -10.20
CA LEU A 160 -2.13 -10.48 -9.02
C LEU A 160 -2.58 -11.47 -7.94
N THR A 161 -2.30 -11.12 -6.68
CA THR A 161 -2.78 -11.87 -5.52
C THR A 161 -3.80 -11.05 -4.75
N LYS A 162 -4.36 -11.64 -3.68
CA LYS A 162 -5.23 -10.90 -2.76
C LYS A 162 -4.46 -9.83 -1.98
N ASN A 163 -3.20 -10.10 -1.62
CA ASN A 163 -2.36 -9.13 -0.91
C ASN A 163 -1.64 -8.22 -1.92
N PRO A 164 -1.21 -7.02 -1.49
CA PRO A 164 -0.35 -6.19 -2.31
C PRO A 164 0.96 -6.90 -2.64
N ILE A 165 1.45 -6.67 -3.87
CA ILE A 165 2.76 -7.12 -4.32
C ILE A 165 3.65 -5.89 -4.39
N ILE A 166 4.78 -5.92 -3.68
CA ILE A 166 5.78 -4.86 -3.68
C ILE A 166 7.14 -5.46 -4.04
N LEU A 167 7.74 -4.99 -5.13
CA LEU A 167 9.00 -5.50 -5.65
C LEU A 167 10.03 -4.37 -5.72
N HIS A 168 11.27 -4.64 -5.33
CA HIS A 168 12.40 -3.71 -5.40
C HIS A 168 13.63 -4.41 -5.97
N ILE A 169 14.27 -3.79 -6.95
CA ILE A 169 15.61 -4.12 -7.47
C ILE A 169 16.47 -2.86 -7.52
#